data_AF-A0A5C1YE01-F1
#
_entry.id   AF-A0A5C1YE01-F1
#
_cell.length_a   1.000
_cell.length_b   1.000
_cell.length_c   1.000
_cell.angle_alpha   90.00
_cell.angle_beta   90.00
_cell.angle_gamma   90.00
#
_symmetry.space_group_name_H-M   'P 1'
#
loop_
_entity.id
_entity.type
_entity.pdbx_description
1 polymer ?
#
loop_
_entity_poly.entity_id
_entity_poly.type
_entity_poly.pdbx_seq_one_letter_code
_entity_poly.pdbx_strand_id
1 'polypeptide(L)'
;MLRQPPGRSPVPCCARPPRLRRPARWRPSRSWHARAARATSASARPVIATPVRSRPRCSSTRRRPQREPDVADQRVGVVFVSHSESIARGLVELAGQMAPNALLVAAGGTDDDRIGTSFEKVTAGIAEADAGAGVAVLCDLGSAILTAETALDFLDDEQRERVRIVDAPLVEGGVAAAVAAEAGDDLDAVVAAAESARGAGDAGQAGVRASDVAADASSDASAGFSRTVTLVNADGLHARPAAELVKLAATFPQKVTVNGVDAKSLLAIMALGLTKGAEVVISTEDPAGGGAVTAIAALAESGFGEA
;
A
#
# COMPACT_ATOMS: atom_id res chain seq x y z
N MET A 1 0.83 -25.87 67.59
CA MET A 1 1.30 -27.07 66.86
C MET A 1 1.47 -26.70 65.40
N LEU A 2 2.72 -26.66 64.93
CA LEU A 2 3.06 -26.50 63.51
C LEU A 2 2.66 -27.76 62.74
N ARG A 3 2.00 -27.62 61.57
CA ARG A 3 2.14 -28.55 60.45
C ARG A 3 2.04 -27.82 59.11
N GLN A 4 3.01 -28.14 58.26
CA GLN A 4 3.35 -27.53 56.96
C GLN A 4 2.31 -27.83 55.87
N PRO A 5 2.22 -27.01 54.81
CA PRO A 5 1.58 -27.40 53.55
C PRO A 5 2.47 -28.39 52.75
N PRO A 6 1.87 -29.27 51.92
CA PRO A 6 2.59 -30.31 51.22
C PRO A 6 3.31 -29.81 49.95
N GLY A 7 4.55 -30.31 49.78
CA GLY A 7 5.18 -30.73 48.53
C GLY A 7 5.13 -29.80 47.31
N ARG A 8 6.22 -29.04 47.08
CA ARG A 8 6.57 -28.57 45.73
C ARG A 8 6.95 -29.78 44.85
N SER A 9 6.23 -29.96 43.75
CA SER A 9 6.63 -30.86 42.65
C SER A 9 7.98 -30.42 42.06
N PRO A 10 8.84 -31.34 41.62
CA PRO A 10 10.12 -31.00 41.02
C PRO A 10 9.90 -30.31 39.67
N VAL A 11 10.48 -29.13 39.51
CA VAL A 11 10.55 -28.41 38.24
C VAL A 11 11.42 -29.23 37.28
N PRO A 12 10.98 -29.60 36.07
CA PRO A 12 11.84 -30.27 35.12
C PRO A 12 12.95 -29.31 34.68
N CYS A 13 14.17 -29.83 34.72
CA CYS A 13 15.40 -29.19 34.28
C CYS A 13 15.23 -28.59 32.87
N CYS A 14 15.64 -27.33 32.70
CA CYS A 14 15.63 -26.59 31.45
C CYS A 14 16.14 -27.43 30.27
N ALA A 15 15.24 -27.76 29.33
CA ALA A 15 15.65 -28.21 28.01
C ALA A 15 16.36 -27.03 27.30
N ARG A 16 17.65 -27.21 27.00
CA ARG A 16 18.43 -26.32 26.14
C ARG A 16 17.71 -26.11 24.79
N PRO A 17 17.53 -24.87 24.31
CA PRO A 17 17.03 -24.66 22.95
C PRO A 17 18.06 -25.17 21.92
N PRO A 18 17.62 -25.70 20.77
CA PRO A 18 18.52 -26.14 19.72
C PRO A 18 19.29 -24.94 19.15
N ARG A 19 20.59 -25.14 18.89
CA ARG A 19 21.47 -24.14 18.30
C ARG A 19 20.91 -23.68 16.95
N LEU A 20 20.53 -22.40 16.86
CA LEU A 20 20.18 -21.75 15.60
C LEU A 20 21.35 -21.91 14.62
N ARG A 21 21.09 -22.58 13.49
CA ARG A 21 21.99 -22.58 12.34
C ARG A 21 22.08 -21.13 11.85
N ARG A 22 23.30 -20.61 11.77
CA ARG A 22 23.61 -19.31 11.17
C ARG A 22 23.02 -19.22 9.76
N PRO A 23 22.33 -18.14 9.38
CA PRO A 23 21.92 -17.95 8.00
C PRO A 23 23.15 -17.82 7.10
N ALA A 24 23.07 -18.41 5.91
CA ALA A 24 24.11 -18.38 4.92
C ALA A 24 24.46 -16.92 4.56
N ARG A 25 25.77 -16.61 4.55
CA ARG A 25 26.30 -15.36 4.00
C ARG A 25 25.84 -15.22 2.56
N TRP A 26 25.00 -14.23 2.30
CA TRP A 26 24.69 -13.78 0.95
C TRP A 26 25.99 -13.28 0.31
N ARG A 27 26.40 -13.92 -0.80
CA ARG A 27 27.56 -13.53 -1.60
C ARG A 27 27.04 -12.72 -2.80
N PRO A 28 27.52 -11.49 -3.03
CA PRO A 28 27.22 -10.79 -4.27
C PRO A 28 27.98 -11.48 -5.41
N SER A 29 27.25 -11.93 -6.43
CA SER A 29 27.86 -12.45 -7.66
C SER A 29 28.49 -11.28 -8.42
N ARG A 30 29.82 -11.29 -8.55
CA ARG A 30 30.59 -10.36 -9.38
C ARG A 30 30.71 -10.89 -10.81
N SER A 31 30.89 -9.92 -11.70
CA SER A 31 31.57 -9.94 -13.01
C SER A 31 30.89 -10.63 -14.19
N TRP A 32 30.22 -9.81 -15.00
CA TRP A 32 30.23 -9.94 -16.45
C TRP A 32 31.64 -9.64 -16.97
N HIS A 33 32.42 -10.69 -17.22
CA HIS A 33 33.68 -10.56 -17.95
C HIS A 33 33.38 -10.40 -19.45
N ALA A 34 33.83 -9.27 -19.99
CA ALA A 34 33.97 -9.03 -21.42
C ALA A 34 34.84 -10.13 -22.06
N ARG A 35 34.30 -10.85 -23.04
CA ARG A 35 35.08 -11.71 -23.92
C ARG A 35 35.74 -10.87 -25.01
N ALA A 36 37.04 -10.65 -24.86
CA ALA A 36 37.91 -10.31 -25.97
C ALA A 36 38.19 -11.59 -26.77
N ALA A 37 37.79 -11.62 -28.04
CA ALA A 37 38.20 -12.65 -29.00
C ALA A 37 38.84 -11.97 -30.23
N ARG A 38 40.01 -12.48 -30.57
CA ARG A 38 41.02 -12.00 -31.51
C ARG A 38 40.46 -11.91 -32.94
N ALA A 39 40.76 -10.81 -33.63
CA ALA A 39 40.64 -10.70 -35.07
C ALA A 39 41.96 -11.13 -35.74
N THR A 40 41.87 -12.12 -36.61
CA THR A 40 42.95 -12.59 -37.49
C THR A 40 43.13 -11.64 -38.67
N SER A 41 44.39 -11.47 -39.08
CA SER A 41 44.86 -10.65 -40.19
C SER A 41 44.30 -11.07 -41.56
N ALA A 42 43.91 -10.10 -42.38
CA ALA A 42 43.92 -10.27 -43.84
C ALA A 42 44.04 -8.92 -44.58
N SER A 43 45.16 -8.77 -45.29
CA SER A 43 45.34 -8.16 -46.62
C SER A 43 44.80 -6.74 -46.88
N ALA A 44 45.74 -5.82 -47.05
CA ALA A 44 45.58 -4.48 -47.60
C ALA A 44 45.14 -4.47 -49.08
N ARG A 45 44.29 -3.49 -49.44
CA ARG A 45 44.23 -2.85 -50.77
C ARG A 45 43.93 -1.36 -50.58
N PRO A 46 44.57 -0.44 -51.32
CA PRO A 46 44.35 0.99 -51.13
C PRO A 46 43.08 1.42 -51.86
N VAL A 47 42.22 2.17 -51.19
CA VAL A 47 41.10 2.88 -51.82
C VAL A 47 41.33 4.37 -51.62
N ILE A 48 41.24 5.07 -52.76
CA ILE A 48 41.55 6.47 -53.00
C ILE A 48 40.70 7.38 -52.10
N ALA A 49 41.33 8.39 -51.50
CA ALA A 49 40.69 9.36 -50.63
C ALA A 49 39.82 10.36 -51.42
N THR A 50 38.52 10.40 -51.12
CA THR A 50 37.58 11.44 -51.58
C THR A 50 37.40 12.46 -50.45
N PRO A 51 37.45 13.78 -50.69
CA PRO A 51 37.33 14.76 -49.62
C PRO A 51 35.89 14.86 -49.12
N VAL A 52 35.68 14.58 -47.83
CA VAL A 52 34.42 14.90 -47.12
C VAL A 52 34.36 16.42 -46.94
N ARG A 53 33.37 17.05 -47.56
CA ARG A 53 32.96 18.44 -47.25
C ARG A 53 32.33 18.45 -45.86
N SER A 54 32.94 19.20 -44.94
CA SER A 54 32.37 19.50 -43.63
C SER A 54 31.14 20.40 -43.79
N ARG A 55 29.97 19.92 -43.36
CA ARG A 55 28.80 20.78 -43.10
C ARG A 55 28.93 21.35 -41.68
N PRO A 56 28.70 22.65 -41.48
CA PRO A 56 28.74 23.24 -40.14
C PRO A 56 27.60 22.65 -39.29
N ARG A 57 27.95 22.13 -38.11
CA ARG A 57 26.96 21.72 -37.10
C ARG A 57 26.29 22.97 -36.55
N CYS A 58 25.06 23.20 -36.96
CA CYS A 58 24.20 24.18 -36.32
C CYS A 58 23.78 23.63 -34.95
N SER A 59 24.38 24.17 -33.89
CA SER A 59 24.02 23.88 -32.51
C SER A 59 22.73 24.61 -32.14
N SER A 60 21.58 24.06 -32.50
CA SER A 60 20.32 24.43 -31.88
C SER A 60 19.81 23.23 -31.07
N THR A 61 20.13 23.21 -29.78
CA THR A 61 19.41 22.43 -28.77
C THR A 61 17.96 22.90 -28.79
N ARG A 62 17.11 22.27 -29.63
CA ARG A 62 15.66 22.32 -29.42
C ARG A 62 15.41 21.61 -28.09
N ARG A 63 15.26 22.39 -27.01
CA ARG A 63 14.61 21.94 -25.78
C ARG A 63 13.31 21.26 -26.22
N ARG A 64 13.16 19.98 -25.88
CA ARG A 64 11.84 19.34 -25.94
C ARG A 64 10.89 20.23 -25.12
N PRO A 65 9.72 20.61 -25.64
CA PRO A 65 8.74 21.30 -24.82
C PRO A 65 8.45 20.40 -23.61
N GLN A 66 8.59 20.95 -22.41
CA GLN A 66 8.21 20.25 -21.19
C GLN A 66 6.71 20.01 -21.31
N ARG A 67 6.33 18.73 -21.29
CA ARG A 67 4.93 18.32 -21.32
C ARG A 67 4.31 18.87 -20.04
N GLU A 68 3.36 19.80 -20.16
CA GLU A 68 2.54 20.19 -19.02
C GLU A 68 1.90 18.91 -18.46
N PRO A 69 1.95 18.70 -17.13
CA PRO A 69 1.42 17.47 -16.54
C PRO A 69 -0.05 17.36 -16.90
N ASP A 70 -0.41 16.22 -17.49
CA ASP A 70 -1.80 15.90 -17.80
C ASP A 70 -2.58 15.88 -16.47
N VAL A 71 -3.78 16.44 -16.42
CA VAL A 71 -4.57 16.54 -15.17
C VAL A 71 -4.84 15.15 -14.55
N ALA A 72 -4.72 14.08 -15.36
CA ALA A 72 -4.81 12.69 -14.96
C ALA A 72 -3.60 12.15 -14.16
N ASP A 73 -2.46 12.85 -14.14
CA ASP A 73 -1.24 12.47 -13.40
C ASP A 73 -1.10 13.17 -12.04
N GLN A 74 -2.04 14.05 -11.67
CA GLN A 74 -2.02 14.74 -10.38
C GLN A 74 -2.74 13.90 -9.32
N ARG A 75 -2.05 12.89 -8.80
CA ARG A 75 -2.52 12.09 -7.66
C ARG A 75 -1.85 12.55 -6.38
N VAL A 76 -2.54 12.34 -5.26
CA VAL A 76 -1.97 12.55 -3.93
C VAL A 76 -0.75 11.63 -3.76
N GLY A 77 0.39 12.20 -3.40
CA GLY A 77 1.58 11.43 -3.07
C GLY A 77 1.52 10.89 -1.64
N VAL A 78 2.17 9.75 -1.39
CA VAL A 78 2.25 9.14 -0.05
C VAL A 78 3.70 8.96 0.34
N VAL A 79 4.09 9.53 1.48
CA VAL A 79 5.45 9.41 2.04
C VAL A 79 5.40 8.55 3.29
N PHE A 80 6.18 7.47 3.31
CA PHE A 80 6.35 6.60 4.46
C PHE A 80 7.60 6.97 5.23
N VAL A 81 7.43 7.61 6.38
CA VAL A 81 8.51 8.00 7.29
C VAL A 81 8.68 6.93 8.36
N SER A 82 9.89 6.38 8.46
CA SER A 82 10.19 5.36 9.48
C SER A 82 11.60 5.50 10.03
N HIS A 83 11.80 5.03 11.25
CA HIS A 83 13.13 4.82 11.80
C HIS A 83 13.96 3.83 10.98
N SER A 84 13.31 2.96 10.20
CA SER A 84 13.98 1.93 9.41
C SER A 84 13.73 2.16 7.92
N GLU A 85 14.81 2.34 7.16
CA GLU A 85 14.75 2.35 5.69
C GLU A 85 14.09 1.08 5.15
N SER A 86 14.36 -0.08 5.77
CA SER A 86 13.78 -1.35 5.33
C SER A 86 12.27 -1.41 5.52
N ILE A 87 11.72 -0.77 6.55
CA ILE A 87 10.27 -0.70 6.76
C ILE A 87 9.65 0.24 5.74
N ALA A 88 10.18 1.47 5.60
CA ALA A 88 9.66 2.45 4.65
C ALA A 88 9.68 1.91 3.20
N ARG A 89 10.81 1.34 2.77
CA ARG A 89 10.94 0.74 1.44
C ARG A 89 10.06 -0.49 1.26
N GLY A 90 10.00 -1.38 2.26
CA GLY A 90 9.13 -2.54 2.23
C GLY A 90 7.65 -2.15 2.11
N LEU A 91 7.25 -1.02 2.71
CA LEU A 91 5.89 -0.50 2.60
C LEU A 91 5.60 0.07 1.21
N VAL A 92 6.55 0.78 0.58
CA VAL A 92 6.44 1.16 -0.85
C VAL A 92 6.28 -0.09 -1.73
N GLU A 93 7.12 -1.10 -1.52
CA GLU A 93 7.07 -2.36 -2.29
C GLU A 93 5.73 -3.08 -2.13
N LEU A 94 5.19 -3.15 -0.89
CA LEU A 94 3.91 -3.77 -0.57
C LEU A 94 2.74 -2.98 -1.15
N ALA A 95 2.63 -1.69 -0.83
CA ALA A 95 1.53 -0.83 -1.27
C ALA A 95 1.52 -0.70 -2.80
N GLY A 96 2.68 -0.67 -3.45
CA GLY A 96 2.81 -0.63 -4.90
C GLY A 96 2.26 -1.87 -5.63
N GLN A 97 2.05 -3.01 -4.94
CA GLN A 97 1.33 -4.15 -5.53
C GLN A 97 -0.15 -3.84 -5.77
N MET A 98 -0.72 -2.93 -4.99
CA MET A 98 -2.14 -2.56 -5.00
C MET A 98 -2.36 -1.21 -5.67
N ALA A 99 -1.36 -0.32 -5.58
CA ALA A 99 -1.36 1.05 -6.08
C ALA A 99 -0.19 1.28 -7.05
N PRO A 100 -0.18 0.65 -8.24
CA PRO A 100 0.96 0.65 -9.15
C PRO A 100 1.23 2.01 -9.82
N ASN A 101 0.28 2.93 -9.80
CA ASN A 101 0.39 4.26 -10.40
C ASN A 101 0.38 5.38 -9.34
N ALA A 102 0.20 5.07 -8.06
CA ALA A 102 0.34 6.04 -6.99
C ALA A 102 1.81 6.44 -6.77
N LEU A 103 2.05 7.69 -6.40
CA LEU A 103 3.40 8.18 -6.06
C LEU A 103 3.71 7.81 -4.61
N LEU A 104 4.48 6.74 -4.44
CA LEU A 104 4.83 6.19 -3.13
C LEU A 104 6.32 6.39 -2.85
N VAL A 105 6.65 7.09 -1.77
CA VAL A 105 8.04 7.48 -1.46
C VAL A 105 8.44 6.98 -0.07
N ALA A 106 9.64 6.41 0.03
CA ALA A 106 10.20 5.94 1.28
C ALA A 106 11.15 6.98 1.88
N ALA A 107 10.91 7.38 3.13
CA ALA A 107 11.77 8.29 3.89
C ALA A 107 12.17 7.62 5.22
N GLY A 108 13.00 6.59 5.13
CA GLY A 108 13.40 5.80 6.30
C GLY A 108 14.89 5.86 6.64
N GLY A 109 15.20 5.80 7.94
CA GLY A 109 16.57 5.79 8.43
C GLY A 109 17.22 7.18 8.51
N THR A 110 18.45 7.22 9.04
CA THR A 110 19.33 8.38 9.00
C THR A 110 20.05 8.51 7.65
N ASP A 111 20.80 9.60 7.43
CA ASP A 111 21.56 9.83 6.18
C ASP A 111 22.69 8.82 5.94
N ASP A 112 23.10 8.12 7.01
CA ASP A 112 24.07 7.02 6.98
C ASP A 112 23.41 5.63 7.13
N ASP A 113 22.11 5.55 6.82
CA ASP A 113 21.30 4.32 6.73
C ASP A 113 21.22 3.50 8.04
N ARG A 114 21.41 4.16 9.20
CA ARG A 114 21.13 3.58 10.52
C ARG A 114 19.68 3.76 10.91
N ILE A 115 19.29 3.09 11.99
CA ILE A 115 17.97 3.28 12.61
C ILE A 115 17.87 4.69 13.19
N GLY A 116 16.87 5.44 12.75
CA GLY A 116 16.61 6.84 13.10
C GLY A 116 15.85 7.54 11.97
N THR A 117 15.62 8.84 12.11
CA THR A 117 14.88 9.64 11.14
C THR A 117 15.77 10.77 10.63
N SER A 118 15.71 11.05 9.34
CA SER A 118 16.47 12.13 8.70
C SER A 118 15.52 13.22 8.21
N PHE A 119 15.81 14.46 8.61
CA PHE A 119 15.13 15.63 8.07
C PHE A 119 15.32 15.73 6.54
N GLU A 120 16.54 15.51 6.04
CA GLU A 120 16.85 15.59 4.61
C GLU A 120 16.07 14.57 3.79
N LYS A 121 15.99 13.32 4.26
CA LYS A 121 15.20 12.26 3.61
C LYS A 121 13.70 12.58 3.61
N VAL A 122 13.17 13.15 4.69
CA VAL A 122 11.75 13.52 4.77
C VAL A 122 11.42 14.69 3.84
N THR A 123 12.20 15.77 3.86
CA THR A 123 11.99 16.91 2.97
C THR A 123 12.13 16.51 1.49
N ALA A 124 13.14 15.70 1.15
CA ALA A 124 13.31 15.17 -0.19
C ALA A 124 12.11 14.27 -0.60
N GLY A 125 11.63 13.42 0.32
CA GLY A 125 10.50 12.55 0.06
C GLY A 125 9.19 13.31 -0.18
N ILE A 126 8.94 14.38 0.59
CA ILE A 126 7.78 15.27 0.37
C ILE A 126 7.87 15.94 -1.00
N ALA A 127 9.05 16.46 -1.37
CA ALA A 127 9.25 17.10 -2.67
C ALA A 127 9.11 16.12 -3.85
N GLU A 128 9.53 14.88 -3.68
CA GLU A 128 9.37 13.81 -4.68
C GLU A 128 7.91 13.37 -4.84
N ALA A 129 7.15 13.35 -3.73
CA ALA A 129 5.74 12.97 -3.72
C ALA A 129 4.79 14.09 -4.16
N ASP A 130 5.22 15.36 -4.13
CA ASP A 130 4.38 16.51 -4.48
C ASP A 130 4.22 16.67 -6.01
N ALA A 131 3.17 16.09 -6.55
CA ALA A 131 2.74 16.28 -7.95
C ALA A 131 1.68 17.38 -8.14
N GLY A 132 1.38 18.16 -7.10
CA GLY A 132 0.40 19.25 -7.12
C GLY A 132 -0.98 18.92 -6.54
N ALA A 133 -1.33 17.64 -6.36
CA ALA A 133 -2.58 17.21 -5.73
C ALA A 133 -2.50 17.04 -4.19
N GLY A 134 -1.31 17.23 -3.62
CA GLY A 134 -1.04 17.12 -2.18
C GLY A 134 -0.28 15.86 -1.79
N VAL A 135 0.15 15.79 -0.52
CA VAL A 135 1.00 14.73 0.02
C VAL A 135 0.51 14.29 1.40
N ALA A 136 0.28 12.99 1.56
CA ALA A 136 0.01 12.33 2.84
C ALA A 136 1.31 11.75 3.41
N VAL A 137 1.70 12.18 4.62
CA VAL A 137 2.92 11.73 5.31
C VAL A 137 2.53 10.83 6.47
N LEU A 138 2.89 9.55 6.40
CA LEU A 138 2.66 8.57 7.47
C LEU A 138 3.96 8.30 8.23
N CYS A 139 3.88 8.23 9.55
CA CYS A 139 5.03 8.04 10.44
C CYS A 139 4.85 6.79 11.31
N ASP A 140 5.94 6.11 11.69
CA ASP A 140 5.88 4.97 12.62
C ASP A 140 5.71 5.39 14.10
N LEU A 141 6.66 6.15 14.62
CA LEU A 141 6.83 6.46 16.03
C LEU A 141 7.00 7.96 16.24
N GLY A 142 6.75 8.43 17.48
CA GLY A 142 6.68 9.85 17.79
C GLY A 142 7.85 10.73 17.32
N SER A 143 9.10 10.26 17.36
CA SER A 143 10.25 11.03 16.85
C SER A 143 10.26 11.22 15.32
N ALA A 144 9.64 10.30 14.58
CA ALA A 144 9.45 10.46 13.14
C ALA A 144 8.44 11.58 12.86
N ILE A 145 7.37 11.66 13.66
CA ILE A 145 6.37 12.73 13.58
C ILE A 145 7.04 14.09 13.82
N LEU A 146 7.83 14.24 14.89
CA LEU A 146 8.53 15.50 15.17
C LEU A 146 9.49 15.90 14.04
N THR A 147 10.16 14.93 13.42
CA THR A 147 11.04 15.18 12.27
C THR A 147 10.23 15.65 11.07
N ALA A 148 9.07 15.05 10.82
CA ALA A 148 8.16 15.45 9.75
C ALA A 148 7.54 16.83 10.00
N GLU A 149 7.10 17.14 11.22
CA GLU A 149 6.61 18.48 11.60
C GLU A 149 7.69 19.53 11.33
N THR A 150 8.93 19.25 11.75
CA THR A 150 10.07 20.13 11.46
C THR A 150 10.26 20.26 9.94
N ALA A 151 10.13 19.20 9.15
CA ALA A 151 10.22 19.30 7.69
C ALA A 151 9.11 20.19 7.08
N LEU A 152 7.88 20.09 7.59
CA LEU A 152 6.74 20.91 7.16
C LEU A 152 6.94 22.41 7.50
N ASP A 153 7.62 22.73 8.60
CA ASP A 153 7.93 24.10 8.97
C ASP A 153 8.84 24.80 7.93
N PHE A 154 9.62 24.05 7.16
CA PHE A 154 10.53 24.59 6.13
C PHE A 154 9.95 24.63 4.72
N LEU A 155 8.74 24.10 4.53
CA LEU A 155 8.03 24.23 3.25
C LEU A 155 7.58 25.68 3.02
N ASP A 156 7.35 26.05 1.76
CA ASP A 156 6.63 27.30 1.50
C ASP A 156 5.14 27.17 1.87
N ASP A 157 4.43 28.31 1.92
CA ASP A 157 3.03 28.34 2.38
C ASP A 157 2.11 27.51 1.46
N GLU A 158 2.37 27.51 0.15
CA GLU A 158 1.58 26.79 -0.84
C GLU A 158 1.75 25.27 -0.71
N GLN A 159 2.99 24.81 -0.46
CA GLN A 159 3.31 23.42 -0.17
C GLN A 159 2.75 22.99 1.18
N ARG A 160 2.88 23.83 2.21
CA ARG A 160 2.40 23.50 3.56
C ARG A 160 0.89 23.28 3.60
N GLU A 161 0.11 24.01 2.80
CA GLU A 161 -1.35 23.84 2.71
C GLU A 161 -1.75 22.46 2.15
N ARG A 162 -0.91 21.85 1.32
CA ARG A 162 -1.19 20.59 0.62
C ARG A 162 -0.41 19.39 1.15
N VAL A 163 0.35 19.53 2.23
CA VAL A 163 1.07 18.42 2.88
C VAL A 163 0.44 18.16 4.24
N ARG A 164 0.05 16.90 4.51
CA ARG A 164 -0.59 16.50 5.77
C ARG A 164 0.15 15.34 6.43
N ILE A 165 0.57 15.53 7.68
CA ILE A 165 0.96 14.41 8.54
C ILE A 165 -0.31 13.69 8.96
N VAL A 166 -0.39 12.40 8.63
CA VAL A 166 -1.56 11.57 8.88
C VAL A 166 -1.35 10.81 10.17
N ASP A 167 -2.27 10.98 11.10
CA ASP A 167 -2.28 10.23 12.33
C ASP A 167 -2.86 8.84 12.02
N ALA A 168 -2.04 7.84 11.68
CA ALA A 168 -2.50 6.49 11.36
C ALA A 168 -1.39 5.45 11.63
N PRO A 169 -1.73 4.17 11.91
CA PRO A 169 -0.73 3.11 11.98
C PRO A 169 0.01 3.01 10.64
N LEU A 170 1.35 3.02 10.67
CA LEU A 170 2.18 3.19 9.47
C LEU A 170 1.84 2.19 8.36
N VAL A 171 1.70 0.91 8.68
CA VAL A 171 1.53 -0.14 7.66
C VAL A 171 0.09 -0.16 7.15
N GLU A 172 -0.88 -0.38 8.03
CA GLU A 172 -2.29 -0.52 7.67
C GLU A 172 -2.85 0.78 7.08
N GLY A 173 -2.59 1.90 7.73
CA GLY A 173 -2.96 3.22 7.24
C GLY A 173 -2.23 3.57 5.94
N GLY A 174 -0.97 3.15 5.81
CA GLY A 174 -0.17 3.42 4.61
C GLY A 174 -0.69 2.72 3.36
N VAL A 175 -1.12 1.46 3.50
CA VAL A 175 -1.77 0.72 2.41
C VAL A 175 -3.12 1.35 2.06
N ALA A 176 -3.92 1.75 3.06
CA ALA A 176 -5.21 2.40 2.82
C ALA A 176 -5.05 3.75 2.09
N ALA A 177 -4.08 4.59 2.50
CA ALA A 177 -3.76 5.83 1.81
C ALA A 177 -3.32 5.59 0.36
N ALA A 178 -2.44 4.62 0.13
CA ALA A 178 -1.96 4.30 -1.21
C ALA A 178 -3.09 3.87 -2.16
N VAL A 179 -4.07 3.11 -1.66
CA VAL A 179 -5.21 2.65 -2.46
C VAL A 179 -6.18 3.80 -2.78
N ALA A 180 -6.46 4.68 -1.81
CA ALA A 180 -7.24 5.89 -2.05
C ALA A 180 -6.54 6.81 -3.07
N ALA A 181 -5.23 7.00 -2.94
CA ALA A 181 -4.43 7.74 -3.91
C ALA A 181 -4.44 7.10 -5.31
N GLU A 182 -4.40 5.76 -5.40
CA GLU A 182 -4.54 5.04 -6.68
C GLU A 182 -5.91 5.24 -7.32
N ALA A 183 -6.97 5.32 -6.52
CA ALA A 183 -8.32 5.61 -6.99
C ALA A 183 -8.46 7.04 -7.53
N GLY A 184 -7.50 7.92 -7.24
CA GLY A 184 -7.53 9.34 -7.61
C GLY A 184 -8.31 10.20 -6.62
N ASP A 185 -8.47 9.73 -5.39
CA ASP A 185 -9.13 10.49 -4.32
C ASP A 185 -8.31 11.73 -3.93
N ASP A 186 -8.99 12.76 -3.41
CA ASP A 186 -8.35 13.97 -2.91
C ASP A 186 -7.62 13.74 -1.57
N LEU A 187 -6.83 14.74 -1.14
CA LEU A 187 -5.98 14.62 0.05
C LEU A 187 -6.80 14.33 1.31
N ASP A 188 -7.98 14.93 1.47
CA ASP A 188 -8.83 14.72 2.65
C ASP A 188 -9.38 13.30 2.69
N ALA A 189 -9.81 12.75 1.55
CA ALA A 189 -10.25 11.37 1.43
C ALA A 189 -9.11 10.38 1.67
N VAL A 190 -7.90 10.65 1.17
CA VAL A 190 -6.70 9.83 1.43
C VAL A 190 -6.34 9.81 2.91
N VAL A 191 -6.39 10.96 3.59
CA VAL A 191 -6.17 11.09 5.04
C VAL A 191 -7.22 10.26 5.79
N ALA A 192 -8.50 10.42 5.45
CA ALA A 192 -9.59 9.68 6.10
C ALA A 192 -9.47 8.16 5.91
N ALA A 193 -9.05 7.70 4.72
CA ALA A 193 -8.81 6.29 4.44
C ALA A 193 -7.72 5.70 5.33
N ALA A 194 -6.59 6.41 5.48
CA ALA A 194 -5.52 6.00 6.39
C ALA A 194 -5.95 5.99 7.87
N GLU A 195 -6.67 7.02 8.32
CA GLU A 195 -7.13 7.12 9.70
C GLU A 195 -8.13 6.03 10.09
N SER A 196 -8.90 5.51 9.12
CA SER A 196 -9.82 4.39 9.34
C SER A 196 -9.13 3.12 9.86
N ALA A 197 -7.80 3.00 9.68
CA ALA A 197 -6.98 1.89 10.16
C ALA A 197 -6.82 1.85 11.68
N ARG A 198 -7.06 2.96 12.40
CA ARG A 198 -6.84 3.08 13.86
C ARG A 198 -7.61 2.06 14.72
N GLY A 199 -8.70 1.50 14.20
CA GLY A 199 -9.53 0.52 14.90
C GLY A 199 -9.38 -0.93 14.44
N ALA A 200 -8.61 -1.19 13.35
CA ALA A 200 -8.51 -2.53 12.77
C ALA A 200 -7.77 -3.53 13.67
N GLY A 201 -6.89 -3.04 14.57
CA GLY A 201 -6.20 -3.85 15.56
C GLY A 201 -7.07 -4.30 16.75
N ASP A 202 -8.22 -3.69 16.96
CA ASP A 202 -9.13 -4.00 18.09
C ASP A 202 -10.31 -4.90 17.66
N ALA A 203 -10.50 -5.10 16.35
CA ALA A 203 -11.46 -6.05 15.79
C ALA A 203 -11.11 -7.54 16.09
N GLY A 204 -9.93 -7.79 16.68
CA GLY A 204 -9.44 -9.12 17.07
C GLY A 204 -9.95 -9.66 18.41
N GLN A 205 -10.79 -8.93 19.16
CA GLN A 205 -11.43 -9.43 20.39
C GLN A 205 -12.94 -9.16 20.46
N ALA A 206 -13.66 -9.46 19.37
CA ALA A 206 -15.06 -9.84 19.46
C ALA A 206 -15.21 -11.19 18.75
N GLY A 207 -15.02 -12.27 19.50
CA GLY A 207 -15.27 -13.61 19.00
C GLY A 207 -16.73 -13.75 18.58
N VAL A 208 -17.01 -13.62 17.29
CA VAL A 208 -18.25 -14.11 16.71
C VAL A 208 -18.13 -15.62 16.68
N ARG A 209 -18.74 -16.26 17.68
CA ARG A 209 -19.02 -17.70 17.63
C ARG A 209 -19.92 -17.93 16.43
N ALA A 210 -19.36 -18.57 15.40
CA ALA A 210 -20.11 -19.18 14.33
C ALA A 210 -20.95 -20.32 14.91
N SER A 211 -22.16 -20.03 15.40
CA SER A 211 -23.23 -21.00 15.61
C SER A 211 -24.54 -20.24 15.74
N ASP A 212 -25.52 -20.63 14.91
CA ASP A 212 -26.95 -20.37 15.02
C ASP A 212 -27.46 -19.03 14.46
N VAL A 213 -27.70 -18.96 13.14
CA VAL A 213 -29.01 -18.54 12.60
C VAL A 213 -29.27 -19.21 11.25
N ALA A 214 -30.07 -20.27 11.27
CA ALA A 214 -30.91 -20.66 10.13
C ALA A 214 -32.36 -20.69 10.62
N ALA A 215 -33.24 -19.99 9.87
CA ALA A 215 -34.69 -19.79 10.04
C ALA A 215 -35.10 -18.95 11.28
N ASP A 216 -36.00 -17.96 11.21
CA ASP A 216 -37.19 -17.79 10.36
C ASP A 216 -37.69 -16.32 10.36
N ALA A 217 -38.39 -15.96 9.27
CA ALA A 217 -39.48 -14.98 9.09
C ALA A 217 -39.44 -13.52 9.65
N SER A 218 -39.36 -12.60 8.68
CA SER A 218 -40.27 -11.47 8.38
C SER A 218 -40.39 -10.21 9.26
N SER A 219 -40.32 -9.09 8.52
CA SER A 219 -40.89 -7.74 8.68
C SER A 219 -40.31 -6.80 9.73
N ASP A 220 -39.48 -5.86 9.28
CA ASP A 220 -39.97 -4.50 9.09
C ASP A 220 -39.29 -3.81 7.90
N ALA A 221 -40.05 -3.02 7.15
CA ALA A 221 -39.60 -2.39 5.91
C ALA A 221 -38.71 -1.17 6.20
N SER A 222 -37.42 -1.30 5.93
CA SER A 222 -36.64 -0.22 5.32
C SER A 222 -36.28 -0.67 3.90
N ALA A 223 -36.43 0.22 2.93
CA ALA A 223 -36.25 -0.09 1.50
C ALA A 223 -34.76 -0.24 1.14
N GLY A 224 -34.07 -1.15 1.82
CA GLY A 224 -32.69 -1.53 1.53
C GLY A 224 -32.61 -2.66 0.52
N PHE A 225 -31.57 -2.64 -0.31
CA PHE A 225 -31.24 -3.74 -1.21
C PHE A 225 -30.21 -4.64 -0.54
N SER A 226 -30.38 -5.95 -0.64
CA SER A 226 -29.43 -6.94 -0.13
C SER A 226 -29.29 -8.10 -1.10
N ARG A 227 -28.06 -8.58 -1.30
CA ARG A 227 -27.73 -9.72 -2.16
C ARG A 227 -26.63 -10.56 -1.53
N THR A 228 -26.83 -11.87 -1.51
CA THR A 228 -25.84 -12.84 -1.02
C THR A 228 -25.10 -13.47 -2.19
N VAL A 229 -23.77 -13.53 -2.10
CA VAL A 229 -22.86 -14.11 -3.10
C VAL A 229 -21.88 -15.06 -2.42
N THR A 230 -21.50 -16.14 -3.10
CA THR A 230 -20.44 -17.04 -2.64
C THR A 230 -19.09 -16.64 -3.25
N LEU A 231 -18.06 -16.47 -2.42
CA LEU A 231 -16.71 -16.15 -2.91
C LEU A 231 -16.08 -17.32 -3.64
N VAL A 232 -15.60 -17.07 -4.86
CA VAL A 232 -14.98 -18.09 -5.73
C VAL A 232 -13.45 -18.09 -5.69
N ASN A 233 -12.82 -16.96 -5.32
CA ASN A 233 -11.37 -16.76 -5.29
C ASN A 233 -10.68 -17.74 -4.33
N ALA A 234 -9.55 -18.32 -4.76
CA ALA A 234 -8.80 -19.31 -3.99
C ALA A 234 -8.30 -18.77 -2.65
N ASP A 235 -7.76 -17.55 -2.66
CA ASP A 235 -7.21 -16.88 -1.49
C ASP A 235 -8.26 -16.02 -0.73
N GLY A 236 -9.54 -16.12 -1.13
CA GLY A 236 -10.63 -15.36 -0.52
C GLY A 236 -10.59 -13.86 -0.86
N LEU A 237 -11.17 -13.02 0.01
CA LEU A 237 -11.20 -11.57 -0.17
C LEU A 237 -9.95 -10.91 0.44
N HIS A 238 -8.78 -11.28 -0.09
CA HIS A 238 -7.49 -10.71 0.31
C HIS A 238 -7.24 -9.32 -0.32
N ALA A 239 -6.06 -8.74 -0.07
CA ALA A 239 -5.71 -7.36 -0.44
C ALA A 239 -6.06 -6.96 -1.89
N ARG A 240 -5.86 -7.83 -2.88
CA ARG A 240 -6.08 -7.50 -4.30
C ARG A 240 -7.56 -7.51 -4.71
N PRO A 241 -8.35 -8.59 -4.52
CA PRO A 241 -9.79 -8.57 -4.79
C PRO A 241 -10.52 -7.57 -3.88
N ALA A 242 -10.06 -7.34 -2.65
CA ALA A 242 -10.61 -6.31 -1.77
C ALA A 242 -10.35 -4.89 -2.31
N ALA A 243 -9.18 -4.61 -2.90
CA ALA A 243 -8.92 -3.32 -3.54
C ALA A 243 -9.84 -3.07 -4.75
N GLU A 244 -10.09 -4.08 -5.59
CA GLU A 244 -11.05 -3.97 -6.70
C GLU A 244 -12.49 -3.73 -6.20
N LEU A 245 -12.89 -4.41 -5.12
CA LEU A 245 -14.17 -4.18 -4.46
C LEU A 245 -14.30 -2.73 -3.99
N VAL A 246 -13.29 -2.23 -3.25
CA VAL A 246 -13.27 -0.88 -2.69
C VAL A 246 -13.28 0.17 -3.79
N LYS A 247 -12.49 -0.05 -4.85
CA LYS A 247 -12.44 0.83 -6.03
C LYS A 247 -13.81 0.94 -6.69
N LEU A 248 -14.51 -0.18 -6.89
CA LEU A 248 -15.86 -0.16 -7.44
C LEU A 248 -16.84 0.50 -6.47
N ALA A 249 -16.78 0.18 -5.17
CA ALA A 249 -17.64 0.77 -4.15
C ALA A 249 -17.47 2.28 -4.02
N ALA A 250 -16.25 2.80 -4.19
CA ALA A 250 -15.93 4.23 -4.16
C ALA A 250 -16.64 5.02 -5.27
N THR A 251 -16.92 4.38 -6.42
CA THR A 251 -17.65 5.03 -7.53
C THR A 251 -19.12 5.33 -7.21
N PHE A 252 -19.67 4.69 -6.17
CA PHE A 252 -21.05 4.88 -5.75
C PHE A 252 -21.14 5.86 -4.57
N PRO A 253 -22.07 6.84 -4.60
CA PRO A 253 -22.27 7.74 -3.47
C PRO A 253 -22.99 7.05 -2.31
N GLN A 254 -23.71 5.95 -2.57
CA GLN A 254 -24.47 5.22 -1.55
C GLN A 254 -23.55 4.47 -0.59
N LYS A 255 -23.93 4.41 0.69
CA LYS A 255 -23.25 3.58 1.68
C LYS A 255 -23.63 2.12 1.45
N VAL A 256 -22.68 1.35 0.93
CA VAL A 256 -22.82 -0.10 0.73
C VAL A 256 -21.99 -0.81 1.79
N THR A 257 -22.53 -1.91 2.32
CA THR A 257 -21.85 -2.75 3.29
C THR A 257 -21.68 -4.18 2.77
N VAL A 258 -20.62 -4.84 3.25
CA VAL A 258 -20.28 -6.24 3.01
C VAL A 258 -20.22 -6.90 4.39
N ASN A 259 -21.13 -7.84 4.67
CA ASN A 259 -21.31 -8.46 6.00
C ASN A 259 -21.37 -7.42 7.14
N GLY A 260 -22.00 -6.27 6.88
CA GLY A 260 -22.15 -5.17 7.84
C GLY A 260 -20.96 -4.20 7.93
N VAL A 261 -19.86 -4.47 7.22
CA VAL A 261 -18.68 -3.59 7.15
C VAL A 261 -18.76 -2.68 5.93
N ASP A 262 -18.26 -1.45 6.02
CA ASP A 262 -18.25 -0.51 4.89
C ASP A 262 -17.45 -1.07 3.69
N ALA A 263 -18.10 -1.13 2.52
CA ALA A 263 -17.49 -1.59 1.28
C ALA A 263 -16.35 -0.69 0.78
N LYS A 264 -16.24 0.55 1.28
CA LYS A 264 -15.15 1.48 0.96
C LYS A 264 -13.94 1.31 1.89
N SER A 265 -14.08 0.55 2.99
CA SER A 265 -12.99 0.34 3.93
C SER A 265 -12.23 -0.94 3.63
N LEU A 266 -11.16 -0.81 2.85
CA LEU A 266 -10.29 -1.94 2.47
C LEU A 266 -9.84 -2.78 3.66
N LEU A 267 -9.39 -2.14 4.73
CA LEU A 267 -8.87 -2.83 5.91
C LEU A 267 -9.96 -3.60 6.64
N ALA A 268 -11.14 -3.00 6.80
CA ALA A 268 -12.25 -3.65 7.48
C ALA A 268 -12.78 -4.85 6.67
N ILE A 269 -12.77 -4.74 5.33
CA ILE A 269 -13.10 -5.84 4.43
C ILE A 269 -12.11 -7.01 4.57
N MET A 270 -10.81 -6.72 4.61
CA MET A 270 -9.79 -7.77 4.81
C MET A 270 -9.88 -8.41 6.20
N ALA A 271 -10.25 -7.62 7.22
CA ALA A 271 -10.42 -8.11 8.60
C ALA A 271 -11.58 -9.12 8.74
N LEU A 272 -12.55 -9.15 7.82
CA LEU A 272 -13.60 -10.17 7.79
C LEU A 272 -13.05 -11.58 7.55
N GLY A 273 -11.83 -11.71 7.01
CA GLY A 273 -11.16 -13.01 6.81
C GLY A 273 -11.95 -13.97 5.93
N LEU A 274 -12.71 -13.44 4.96
CA LEU A 274 -13.59 -14.22 4.11
C LEU A 274 -12.77 -15.10 3.15
N THR A 275 -12.93 -16.42 3.27
CA THR A 275 -12.21 -17.42 2.48
C THR A 275 -13.08 -17.95 1.34
N LYS A 276 -12.48 -18.75 0.44
CA LYS A 276 -13.21 -19.42 -0.64
C LYS A 276 -14.44 -20.17 -0.12
N GLY A 277 -15.59 -19.95 -0.75
CA GLY A 277 -16.85 -20.58 -0.39
C GLY A 277 -17.60 -19.88 0.75
N ALA A 278 -17.05 -18.82 1.34
CA ALA A 278 -17.79 -18.00 2.30
C ALA A 278 -18.96 -17.28 1.62
N GLU A 279 -20.08 -17.18 2.33
CA GLU A 279 -21.21 -16.35 1.92
C GLU A 279 -20.96 -14.89 2.31
N VAL A 280 -21.21 -14.01 1.35
CA VAL A 280 -21.00 -12.58 1.45
C VAL A 280 -22.31 -11.88 1.19
N VAL A 281 -22.81 -11.17 2.18
CA VAL A 281 -24.03 -10.37 2.12
C VAL A 281 -23.63 -8.93 1.80
N ILE A 282 -24.00 -8.47 0.61
CA ILE A 282 -23.79 -7.10 0.16
C ILE A 282 -25.12 -6.38 0.32
N SER A 283 -25.15 -5.30 1.09
CA SER A 283 -26.39 -4.59 1.40
C SER A 283 -26.22 -3.07 1.42
N THR A 284 -27.33 -2.36 1.24
CA THR A 284 -27.41 -0.92 1.42
C THR A 284 -28.78 -0.57 1.97
N GLU A 285 -28.84 0.43 2.85
CA GLU A 285 -30.10 0.98 3.37
C GLU A 285 -30.65 2.08 2.45
N ASP A 286 -29.89 2.51 1.44
CA ASP A 286 -30.30 3.55 0.50
C ASP A 286 -31.24 2.96 -0.58
N PRO A 287 -32.48 3.49 -0.73
CA PRO A 287 -33.42 3.05 -1.77
C PRO A 287 -32.93 3.27 -3.21
N ALA A 288 -31.93 4.13 -3.43
CA ALA A 288 -31.28 4.32 -4.74
C ALA A 288 -30.07 3.37 -4.94
N GLY A 289 -29.68 2.61 -3.93
CA GLY A 289 -28.44 1.81 -3.91
C GLY A 289 -28.51 0.45 -4.59
N GLY A 290 -29.65 0.05 -5.16
CA GLY A 290 -29.81 -1.27 -5.80
C GLY A 290 -28.83 -1.52 -6.96
N GLY A 291 -28.46 -0.47 -7.70
CA GLY A 291 -27.43 -0.55 -8.75
C GLY A 291 -26.04 -0.86 -8.19
N ALA A 292 -25.67 -0.24 -7.06
CA ALA A 292 -24.39 -0.45 -6.40
C ALA A 292 -24.26 -1.89 -5.87
N VAL A 293 -25.29 -2.39 -5.18
CA VAL A 293 -25.34 -3.77 -4.69
C VAL A 293 -25.23 -4.77 -5.85
N THR A 294 -25.92 -4.51 -6.97
CA THR A 294 -25.87 -5.38 -8.14
C THR A 294 -24.48 -5.43 -8.77
N ALA A 295 -23.85 -4.27 -8.94
CA ALA A 295 -22.51 -4.17 -9.54
C ALA A 295 -21.44 -4.85 -8.67
N ILE A 296 -21.46 -4.60 -7.36
CA ILE A 296 -20.49 -5.20 -6.42
C ILE A 296 -20.71 -6.71 -6.32
N ALA A 297 -21.97 -7.17 -6.30
CA ALA A 297 -22.27 -8.60 -6.33
C ALA A 297 -21.79 -9.27 -7.63
N ALA A 298 -21.97 -8.62 -8.78
CA ALA A 298 -21.48 -9.13 -10.06
C ALA A 298 -19.95 -9.22 -10.09
N LEU A 299 -19.25 -8.22 -9.52
CA LEU A 299 -17.80 -8.26 -9.38
C LEU A 299 -17.34 -9.44 -8.51
N ALA A 300 -18.01 -9.68 -7.38
CA ALA A 300 -17.72 -10.81 -6.51
C ALA A 300 -18.00 -12.17 -7.19
N GLU A 301 -19.09 -12.29 -7.95
CA GLU A 301 -19.43 -13.49 -8.73
C GLU A 301 -18.42 -13.77 -9.85
N SER A 302 -17.87 -12.72 -10.46
CA SER A 302 -16.81 -12.82 -11.47
C SER A 302 -15.43 -13.17 -10.89
N GLY A 303 -15.31 -13.22 -9.56
CA GLY A 303 -14.08 -13.48 -8.86
C GLY A 303 -13.04 -12.36 -8.97
N PHE A 304 -13.49 -11.10 -9.06
CA PHE A 304 -12.61 -9.91 -9.08
C PHE A 304 -11.53 -9.94 -10.20
N GLY A 305 -11.76 -10.69 -11.28
CA GLY A 305 -10.81 -10.86 -12.38
C GLY A 305 -9.66 -11.84 -12.12
N GLU A 306 -9.76 -12.67 -11.08
CA GLU A 306 -8.74 -13.65 -10.69
C GLU A 306 -9.21 -15.13 -10.75
N ALA A 307 -10.51 -15.36 -10.94
CA ALA A 307 -11.11 -16.70 -10.93
C ALA A 307 -11.07 -17.43 -12.28
#